data_AF-A0A3B8W4W7-F1
#
_entry.id   AF-A0A3B8W4W7-F1
#
_cell.length_a   1.000
_cell.length_b   1.000
_cell.length_c   1.000
_cell.angle_alpha   90.00
_cell.angle_beta   90.00
_cell.angle_gamma   90.00
#
_symmetry.space_group_name_H-M   'P 1'
#
loop_
_entity.id
_entity.type
_entity.pdbx_description
1 polymer ?
#
loop_
_entity_poly.entity_id
_entity_poly.type
_entity_poly.pdbx_seq_one_letter_code
_entity_poly.pdbx_strand_id
1 'polypeptide(L)'
;VYDLLQPDGFFKIEEEQISRINHQIKAIETNGEYLSLKLSLQSVSAQATTEISNAKQAYKAAKQKREQLRSTEQDEAELAAMVKESQYQKAEIKRLEKRLKEEIASIEQKLATFTSQIEALKHERKTRSARLQMQLFDQFQLLNANGETKGLCAIFESTAQKTPPAGAAECAGPKLLQYAYLNGMKPLAMAEFWWGDSPKTEIRKHGFYYPAC
;
A
#
# COMPACT_ATOMS: atom_id res chain seq x y z
N VAL A 1 -31.21 14.85 -6.30
CA VAL A 1 -29.76 14.97 -6.05
C VAL A 1 -29.56 14.88 -4.54
N TYR A 2 -28.82 13.88 -4.06
CA TYR A 2 -28.58 13.67 -2.63
C TYR A 2 -27.63 14.76 -2.08
N ASP A 3 -27.88 15.25 -0.86
CA ASP A 3 -27.05 16.25 -0.21
C ASP A 3 -25.98 15.58 0.67
N LEU A 4 -24.74 15.61 0.17
CA LEU A 4 -23.55 15.05 0.82
C LEU A 4 -23.14 15.78 2.10
N LEU A 5 -23.62 17.01 2.31
CA LEU A 5 -23.21 17.86 3.42
C LEU A 5 -24.13 17.72 4.64
N GLN A 6 -25.18 16.90 4.56
CA GLN A 6 -26.04 16.65 5.71
C GLN A 6 -25.26 15.98 6.84
N PRO A 7 -25.13 16.63 8.03
CA PRO A 7 -24.29 16.14 9.12
C PRO A 7 -24.68 14.74 9.61
N ASP A 8 -25.98 14.47 9.65
CA ASP A 8 -26.55 13.18 10.09
C ASP A 8 -26.78 12.20 8.92
N GLY A 9 -26.35 12.57 7.71
CA GLY A 9 -26.45 11.72 6.53
C GLY A 9 -25.50 10.53 6.60
N PHE A 10 -25.88 9.40 5.99
CA PHE A 10 -25.06 8.18 5.98
C PHE A 10 -23.63 8.42 5.46
N PHE A 11 -23.47 9.38 4.53
CA PHE A 11 -22.17 9.76 3.99
C PHE A 11 -21.22 10.32 5.05
N LYS A 12 -21.66 11.30 5.84
CA LYS A 12 -20.83 11.93 6.87
C LYS A 12 -20.46 10.95 7.98
N ILE A 13 -21.41 10.11 8.38
CA ILE A 13 -21.19 9.06 9.38
C ILE A 13 -20.13 8.07 8.89
N GLU A 14 -20.26 7.51 7.68
CA GLU A 14 -19.28 6.54 7.16
C GLU A 14 -17.94 7.20 6.80
N GLU A 15 -17.92 8.46 6.35
CA GLU A 15 -16.70 9.25 6.13
C GLU A 15 -15.88 9.40 7.43
N GLU A 16 -16.55 9.64 8.56
CA GLU A 16 -15.90 9.71 9.87
C GLU A 16 -15.31 8.35 10.28
N GLN A 17 -16.03 7.25 10.05
CA GLN A 17 -15.51 5.89 10.32
C GLN A 17 -14.26 5.58 9.48
N ILE A 18 -14.28 5.91 8.18
CA ILE A 18 -13.12 5.76 7.29
C ILE A 18 -11.95 6.61 7.77
N SER A 19 -12.22 7.85 8.20
CA SER A 19 -11.21 8.76 8.74
C SER A 19 -10.59 8.23 10.04
N ARG A 20 -11.41 7.65 10.92
CA ARG A 20 -10.95 6.98 12.14
C ARG A 20 -9.97 5.83 11.83
N ILE A 21 -10.26 5.02 10.82
CA ILE A 21 -9.35 3.95 10.38
C ILE A 21 -8.01 4.54 9.92
N ASN A 22 -8.02 5.65 9.17
CA ASN A 22 -6.78 6.33 8.77
C ASN A 22 -5.96 6.79 9.99
N HIS A 23 -6.62 7.35 11.01
CA HIS A 23 -5.96 7.73 12.25
C HIS A 23 -5.37 6.53 13.00
N GLN A 24 -6.08 5.40 13.04
CA GLN A 24 -5.58 4.15 13.64
C GLN A 24 -4.34 3.62 12.91
N ILE A 25 -4.38 3.56 11.57
CA ILE A 25 -3.22 3.16 10.76
C ILE A 25 -2.04 4.07 11.07
N LYS A 26 -2.25 5.39 11.04
CA LYS A 26 -1.18 6.36 11.33
C LYS A 26 -0.60 6.18 12.74
N ALA A 27 -1.45 5.93 13.74
CA ALA A 27 -1.01 5.69 15.10
C ALA A 27 -0.10 4.46 15.21
N ILE A 28 -0.42 3.37 14.50
CA ILE A 28 0.43 2.18 14.44
C ILE A 28 1.73 2.49 13.68
N GLU A 29 1.66 3.20 12.55
CA GLU A 29 2.84 3.54 11.75
C GLU A 29 3.82 4.47 12.49
N THR A 30 3.32 5.32 13.37
CA THR A 30 4.13 6.20 14.24
C THR A 30 4.47 5.59 15.59
N ASN A 31 4.03 4.35 15.86
CA ASN A 31 4.30 3.69 17.13
C ASN A 31 5.81 3.47 17.31
N GLY A 32 6.34 3.89 18.45
CA GLY A 32 7.78 3.80 18.73
C GLY A 32 8.33 2.38 18.76
N GLU A 33 7.55 1.41 19.21
CA GLU A 33 7.91 -0.02 19.19
C GLU A 33 7.96 -0.57 17.76
N TYR A 34 6.97 -0.23 16.93
CA TYR A 34 6.96 -0.64 15.53
C TYR A 34 8.17 -0.09 14.76
N LEU A 35 8.49 1.20 14.98
CA LEU A 35 9.65 1.85 14.35
C LEU A 35 10.97 1.26 14.87
N SER A 36 11.09 1.01 16.17
CA SER A 36 12.31 0.43 16.75
C SER A 36 12.53 -1.01 16.27
N LEU A 37 11.47 -1.81 16.14
CA LEU A 37 11.54 -3.17 15.59
C LEU A 37 11.99 -3.16 14.12
N LYS A 38 11.51 -2.22 13.30
CA LYS A 38 11.97 -2.07 11.91
C LYS A 38 13.46 -1.75 11.83
N LEU A 39 13.93 -0.80 12.62
CA LEU A 39 15.34 -0.43 12.68
C LEU A 39 16.20 -1.59 13.20
N SER A 40 15.71 -2.30 14.22
CA SER A 40 16.36 -3.48 14.79
C SER A 40 16.49 -4.59 13.74
N LEU A 41 15.41 -4.92 13.01
CA LEU A 41 15.44 -5.92 11.94
C LEU A 41 16.49 -5.56 10.88
N GLN A 42 16.54 -4.30 10.45
CA GLN A 42 17.51 -3.84 9.46
C GLN A 42 18.95 -3.97 9.97
N SER A 43 19.23 -3.54 11.20
CA SER A 43 20.54 -3.64 11.83
C SER A 43 20.98 -5.09 12.01
N VAL A 44 20.13 -5.94 12.59
CA VAL A 44 20.42 -7.36 12.85
C VAL A 44 20.62 -8.13 11.55
N SER A 45 19.81 -7.87 10.52
CA SER A 45 19.98 -8.50 9.21
C SER A 45 21.30 -8.11 8.53
N ALA A 46 21.70 -6.84 8.63
CA ALA A 46 22.98 -6.36 8.10
C ALA A 46 24.18 -6.94 8.87
N GLN A 47 24.09 -7.01 10.20
CA GLN A 47 25.09 -7.63 11.07
C GLN A 47 25.21 -9.12 10.78
N ALA A 48 24.09 -9.85 10.71
CA ALA A 48 24.06 -11.27 10.40
C ALA A 48 24.72 -11.59 9.06
N THR A 49 24.44 -10.79 8.04
CA THR A 49 25.05 -10.94 6.71
C THR A 49 26.57 -10.77 6.78
N THR A 50 27.04 -9.75 7.52
CA THR A 50 28.47 -9.49 7.72
C THR A 50 29.14 -10.61 8.52
N GLU A 51 28.55 -11.05 9.62
CA GLU A 51 29.09 -12.13 10.48
C GLU A 51 29.22 -13.45 9.73
N ILE A 52 28.17 -13.85 8.99
CA ILE A 52 28.18 -15.07 8.18
C ILE A 52 29.24 -14.99 7.08
N SER A 53 29.37 -13.83 6.42
CA SER A 53 30.40 -13.59 5.41
C SER A 53 31.80 -13.74 6.00
N ASN A 54 32.07 -13.08 7.13
CA ASN A 54 33.36 -13.14 7.81
C ASN A 54 33.70 -14.57 8.25
N ALA A 55 32.73 -15.31 8.81
CA ALA A 55 32.92 -16.70 9.20
C ALA A 55 33.24 -17.61 8.00
N LYS A 56 32.59 -17.39 6.84
CA LYS A 56 32.87 -18.12 5.59
C LYS A 56 34.25 -17.79 5.03
N GLN A 57 34.67 -16.52 5.09
CA GLN A 57 36.01 -16.11 4.68
C GLN A 57 37.09 -16.73 5.58
N ALA A 58 36.91 -16.70 6.90
CA ALA A 58 37.82 -17.33 7.85
C ALA A 58 37.94 -18.85 7.62
N TYR A 59 36.82 -19.54 7.37
CA TYR A 59 36.83 -20.95 7.01
C TYR A 59 37.57 -21.24 5.70
N LYS A 60 37.42 -20.37 4.68
CA LYS A 60 38.17 -20.50 3.42
C LYS A 60 39.67 -20.34 3.63
N ALA A 61 40.10 -19.35 4.41
CA ALA A 61 41.51 -19.14 4.76
C ALA A 61 42.08 -20.32 5.56
N ALA A 62 41.34 -20.82 6.55
CA ALA A 62 41.73 -22.00 7.33
C ALA A 62 41.84 -23.25 6.46
N LYS A 63 40.94 -23.43 5.48
CA LYS A 63 41.04 -24.52 4.49
C LYS A 63 42.33 -24.42 3.69
N GLN A 64 42.68 -23.24 3.18
CA GLN A 64 43.92 -23.03 2.41
C GLN A 64 45.17 -23.34 3.24
N LYS A 65 45.20 -22.89 4.51
CA LYS A 65 46.32 -23.19 5.43
C LYS A 65 46.47 -24.69 5.67
N ARG A 66 45.37 -25.42 5.87
CA ARG A 66 45.41 -26.89 6.01
C ARG A 66 45.88 -27.57 4.74
N GLU A 67 45.50 -27.08 3.57
CA GLU A 67 45.92 -27.63 2.28
C GLU A 67 47.43 -27.43 2.05
N GLN A 68 47.99 -26.30 2.47
CA GLN A 68 49.45 -26.07 2.49
C GLN A 68 50.16 -27.01 3.47
N LEU A 69 49.64 -27.19 4.68
CA LEU A 69 50.27 -28.07 5.70
C LEU A 69 50.22 -29.56 5.32
N ARG A 70 49.26 -29.99 4.50
CA ARG A 70 49.20 -31.35 3.94
C ARG A 70 50.26 -31.63 2.87
N SER A 71 50.88 -30.58 2.32
CA SER A 71 51.94 -30.73 1.31
C SER A 71 53.31 -31.03 1.93
N THR A 72 53.45 -30.87 3.24
CA THR A 72 54.59 -31.29 4.05
C THR A 72 54.33 -32.66 4.68
N GLU A 73 55.39 -33.41 5.05
CA GLU A 73 55.23 -34.65 5.82
C GLU A 73 54.52 -34.37 7.15
N GLN A 74 53.44 -35.10 7.41
CA GLN A 74 52.62 -34.96 8.62
C GLN A 74 52.34 -36.32 9.24
N ASP A 75 52.35 -36.37 10.56
CA ASP A 75 51.96 -37.56 11.31
C ASP A 75 50.43 -37.79 11.28
N GLU A 76 50.00 -39.05 11.49
CA GLU A 76 48.58 -39.42 11.53
C GLU A 76 47.76 -38.59 12.54
N ALA A 77 48.37 -38.23 13.67
CA ALA A 77 47.75 -37.39 14.69
C ALA A 77 47.43 -35.98 14.17
N GLU A 78 48.28 -35.40 13.34
CA GLU A 78 48.09 -34.08 12.76
C GLU A 78 46.97 -34.08 11.71
N LEU A 79 46.93 -35.11 10.87
CA LEU A 79 45.85 -35.31 9.89
C LEU A 79 44.48 -35.47 10.58
N ALA A 80 44.41 -36.26 11.65
CA ALA A 80 43.20 -36.43 12.45
C ALA A 80 42.75 -35.11 13.12
N ALA A 81 43.69 -34.31 13.63
CA ALA A 81 43.40 -32.99 14.19
C ALA A 81 42.80 -32.04 13.14
N MET A 82 43.35 -32.01 11.91
CA MET A 82 42.83 -31.18 10.82
C MET A 82 41.41 -31.56 10.38
N VAL A 83 41.08 -32.86 10.38
CA VAL A 83 39.72 -33.32 10.09
C VAL A 83 38.74 -32.84 11.15
N LYS A 84 39.11 -32.98 12.44
CA LYS A 84 38.31 -32.47 13.57
C LYS A 84 38.12 -30.95 13.49
N GLU A 85 39.17 -30.20 13.18
CA GLU A 85 39.10 -28.74 13.02
C GLU A 85 38.12 -28.33 11.91
N SER A 86 38.19 -28.99 10.76
CA SER A 86 37.27 -28.75 9.62
C SER A 86 35.82 -29.05 9.98
N GLN A 87 35.56 -30.18 10.64
CA GLN A 87 34.22 -30.55 11.11
C GLN A 87 33.69 -29.54 12.13
N TYR A 88 34.54 -29.12 13.08
CA TYR A 88 34.21 -28.12 14.09
C TYR A 88 33.83 -26.78 13.45
N GLN A 89 34.65 -26.24 12.55
CA GLN A 89 34.37 -24.96 11.89
C GLN A 89 33.07 -24.99 11.06
N LYS A 90 32.80 -26.09 10.36
CA LYS A 90 31.52 -26.26 9.63
C LYS A 90 30.33 -26.28 10.57
N ALA A 91 30.46 -26.96 11.72
CA ALA A 91 29.42 -27.00 12.73
C ALA A 91 29.18 -25.62 13.34
N GLU A 92 30.23 -24.86 13.63
CA GLU A 92 30.14 -23.49 14.16
C GLU A 92 29.45 -22.53 13.20
N ILE A 93 29.78 -22.57 11.89
CA ILE A 93 29.07 -21.75 10.89
C ILE A 93 27.58 -22.09 10.87
N LYS A 94 27.22 -23.38 10.91
CA LYS A 94 25.80 -23.79 10.96
C LYS A 94 25.09 -23.32 12.23
N ARG A 95 25.76 -23.38 13.39
CA ARG A 95 25.23 -22.88 14.67
C ARG A 95 25.02 -21.37 14.61
N LEU A 96 25.97 -20.64 14.04
CA LEU A 96 25.90 -19.20 13.82
C LEU A 96 24.71 -18.83 12.91
N GLU A 97 24.60 -19.46 11.73
CA GLU A 97 23.48 -19.23 10.81
C GLU A 97 22.13 -19.52 11.46
N LYS A 98 22.03 -20.59 12.24
CA LYS A 98 20.80 -20.94 12.98
C LYS A 98 20.43 -19.87 14.01
N ARG A 99 21.38 -19.47 14.88
CA ARG A 99 21.16 -18.45 15.92
C ARG A 99 20.70 -17.13 15.34
N LEU A 100 21.38 -16.65 14.30
CA LEU A 100 21.03 -15.39 13.64
C LEU A 100 19.66 -15.46 12.96
N LYS A 101 19.33 -16.60 12.34
CA LYS A 101 18.00 -16.82 11.76
C LYS A 101 16.90 -16.81 12.81
N GLU A 102 17.11 -17.42 13.97
CA GLU A 102 16.15 -17.42 15.08
C GLU A 102 15.95 -16.01 15.66
N GLU A 103 17.02 -15.23 15.77
CA GLU A 103 16.96 -13.83 16.21
C GLU A 103 16.15 -12.95 15.24
N ILE A 104 16.45 -13.03 13.94
CA ILE A 104 15.71 -12.33 12.88
C ILE A 104 14.23 -12.75 12.90
N ALA A 105 13.94 -14.05 12.95
CA ALA A 105 12.57 -14.56 12.96
C ALA A 105 11.76 -14.05 14.17
N SER A 106 12.38 -13.90 15.34
CA SER A 106 11.73 -13.34 16.53
C SER A 106 11.30 -11.88 16.32
N ILE A 107 12.16 -11.07 15.69
CA ILE A 107 11.85 -9.67 15.37
C ILE A 107 10.77 -9.60 14.28
N GLU A 108 10.87 -10.44 13.25
CA GLU A 108 9.89 -10.53 12.16
C GLU A 108 8.49 -10.93 12.69
N GLN A 109 8.40 -11.86 13.64
CA GLN A 109 7.12 -12.24 14.26
C GLN A 109 6.46 -11.07 15.01
N LYS A 110 7.25 -10.28 15.74
CA LYS A 110 6.74 -9.08 16.41
C LYS A 110 6.26 -8.05 15.39
N LEU A 111 7.03 -7.81 14.33
CA LEU A 111 6.63 -6.93 13.23
C LEU A 111 5.37 -7.43 12.51
N ALA A 112 5.23 -8.74 12.32
CA ALA A 112 4.08 -9.36 11.68
C ALA A 112 2.77 -9.00 12.39
N THR A 113 2.80 -8.88 13.72
CA THR A 113 1.62 -8.47 14.50
C THR A 113 1.16 -7.06 14.11
N PHE A 114 2.08 -6.11 13.99
CA PHE A 114 1.76 -4.74 13.57
C PHE A 114 1.36 -4.67 12.09
N THR A 115 2.08 -5.35 11.21
CA THR A 115 1.79 -5.30 9.77
C THR A 115 0.46 -5.98 9.45
N SER A 116 0.12 -7.09 10.08
CA SER A 116 -1.20 -7.72 9.93
C SER A 116 -2.34 -6.82 10.40
N GLN A 117 -2.16 -6.09 11.50
CA GLN A 117 -3.16 -5.10 11.96
C GLN A 117 -3.33 -3.96 10.95
N ILE A 118 -2.23 -3.41 10.43
CA ILE A 118 -2.28 -2.35 9.40
C ILE A 118 -2.99 -2.86 8.15
N GLU A 119 -2.66 -4.07 7.67
CA GLU A 119 -3.28 -4.62 6.46
C GLU A 119 -4.76 -4.93 6.64
N ALA A 120 -5.17 -5.42 7.81
CA ALA A 120 -6.59 -5.59 8.14
C ALA A 120 -7.35 -4.26 8.10
N LEU A 121 -6.78 -3.21 8.70
CA LEU A 121 -7.36 -1.86 8.68
C LEU A 121 -7.43 -1.27 7.27
N LYS A 122 -6.38 -1.44 6.45
CA LYS A 122 -6.38 -1.01 5.05
C LYS A 122 -7.46 -1.72 4.24
N HIS A 123 -7.63 -3.02 4.47
CA HIS A 123 -8.67 -3.80 3.81
C HIS A 123 -10.06 -3.33 4.22
N GLU A 124 -10.30 -3.15 5.52
CA GLU A 124 -11.57 -2.63 6.03
C GLU A 124 -11.88 -1.24 5.44
N ARG A 125 -10.90 -0.33 5.45
CA ARG A 125 -11.03 1.01 4.87
C ARG A 125 -11.47 0.93 3.41
N LYS A 126 -10.77 0.12 2.61
CA LYS A 126 -11.08 -0.06 1.18
C LYS A 126 -12.50 -0.57 0.97
N THR A 127 -12.90 -1.58 1.72
CA THR A 127 -14.24 -2.18 1.64
C THR A 127 -15.32 -1.17 2.01
N ARG A 128 -15.12 -0.40 3.10
CA ARG A 128 -16.05 0.66 3.51
C ARG A 128 -16.16 1.76 2.48
N SER A 129 -15.04 2.27 1.96
CA SER A 129 -15.04 3.31 0.92
C SER A 129 -15.77 2.85 -0.35
N ALA A 130 -15.52 1.62 -0.80
CA ALA A 130 -16.20 1.06 -1.97
C ALA A 130 -17.71 0.93 -1.74
N ARG A 131 -18.12 0.43 -0.56
CA ARG A 131 -19.54 0.32 -0.20
C ARG A 131 -20.21 1.69 -0.13
N LEU A 132 -19.55 2.67 0.50
CA LEU A 132 -20.07 4.02 0.61
C LEU A 132 -20.26 4.67 -0.77
N GLN A 133 -19.28 4.48 -1.66
CA GLN A 133 -19.36 4.97 -3.04
C GLN A 133 -20.52 4.34 -3.81
N MET A 134 -20.75 3.03 -3.67
CA MET A 134 -21.90 2.36 -4.27
C MET A 134 -23.23 2.89 -3.71
N GLN A 135 -23.33 3.05 -2.39
CA GLN A 135 -24.51 3.62 -1.75
C GLN A 135 -24.81 5.03 -2.25
N LEU A 136 -23.77 5.85 -2.50
CA LEU A 136 -23.93 7.15 -3.13
C LEU A 136 -24.47 7.03 -4.55
N PHE A 137 -23.88 6.17 -5.38
CA PHE A 137 -24.31 5.97 -6.77
C PHE A 137 -25.77 5.54 -6.88
N ASP A 138 -26.26 4.73 -5.94
CA ASP A 138 -27.66 4.32 -5.88
C ASP A 138 -28.62 5.51 -5.65
N GLN A 139 -28.16 6.57 -4.98
CA GLN A 139 -28.98 7.78 -4.76
C GLN A 139 -29.10 8.66 -6.03
N PHE A 140 -28.25 8.46 -7.04
CA PHE A 140 -28.28 9.26 -8.26
C PHE A 140 -29.19 8.63 -9.31
N GLN A 141 -30.39 9.19 -9.40
CA GLN A 141 -31.31 8.98 -10.52
C GLN A 141 -31.26 10.21 -11.42
N LEU A 142 -30.86 10.01 -12.68
CA LEU A 142 -30.65 11.09 -13.64
C LEU A 142 -31.71 11.03 -14.73
N LEU A 143 -32.41 12.15 -14.92
CA LEU A 143 -33.35 12.39 -15.99
C LEU A 143 -32.60 12.84 -17.25
N ASN A 144 -32.92 12.28 -18.42
CA ASN A 144 -32.35 12.71 -19.69
C ASN A 144 -33.29 13.66 -20.47
N ALA A 145 -32.82 14.16 -21.62
CA ALA A 145 -33.58 15.07 -22.48
C ALA A 145 -34.87 14.46 -23.07
N ASN A 146 -35.01 13.14 -23.06
CA ASN A 146 -36.19 12.41 -23.54
C ASN A 146 -37.21 12.16 -22.42
N GLY A 147 -36.93 12.60 -21.19
CA GLY A 147 -37.79 12.35 -20.02
C GLY A 147 -37.58 10.97 -19.38
N GLU A 148 -36.53 10.24 -19.75
CA GLU A 148 -36.22 8.93 -19.18
C GLU A 148 -35.30 9.06 -17.96
N THR A 149 -35.59 8.32 -16.90
CA THR A 149 -34.75 8.29 -15.69
C THR A 149 -33.92 7.02 -15.66
N LYS A 150 -32.61 7.15 -15.40
CA LYS A 150 -31.71 6.02 -15.16
C LYS A 150 -30.82 6.26 -13.95
N GLY A 151 -30.53 5.19 -13.23
CA GLY A 151 -29.53 5.19 -12.16
C GLY A 151 -28.12 5.39 -12.72
N LEU A 152 -27.25 6.01 -11.93
CA LEU A 152 -25.88 6.32 -12.35
C LEU A 152 -25.09 5.06 -12.72
N CYS A 153 -25.21 3.97 -11.95
CA CYS A 153 -24.56 2.69 -12.31
C CYS A 153 -25.03 2.16 -13.67
N ALA A 154 -26.34 2.18 -13.94
CA ALA A 154 -26.91 1.70 -15.21
C ALA A 154 -26.44 2.51 -16.42
N ILE A 155 -26.13 3.80 -16.24
CA ILE A 155 -25.55 4.64 -17.30
C ILE A 155 -24.14 4.17 -17.66
N PHE A 156 -23.36 3.73 -16.68
CA PHE A 156 -21.97 3.33 -16.88
C PHE A 156 -21.79 1.86 -17.26
N GLU A 157 -22.82 1.00 -17.14
CA GLU A 157 -22.75 -0.42 -17.48
C GLU A 157 -22.25 -0.69 -18.91
N SER A 158 -22.59 0.18 -19.86
CA SER A 158 -22.20 0.08 -21.28
C SER A 158 -20.80 0.64 -21.58
N THR A 159 -20.15 1.27 -20.60
CA THR A 159 -18.80 1.83 -20.74
C THR A 159 -17.73 0.76 -20.50
N ALA A 160 -16.51 1.00 -20.97
CA ALA A 160 -15.38 0.10 -20.73
C ALA A 160 -15.11 -0.12 -19.23
N GLN A 161 -15.35 0.91 -18.39
CA GLN A 161 -15.15 0.85 -16.95
C GLN A 161 -16.28 0.16 -16.20
N LYS A 162 -17.49 0.09 -16.78
CA LYS A 162 -18.72 -0.51 -16.20
C LYS A 162 -19.22 0.10 -14.89
N THR A 163 -18.37 0.82 -14.17
CA THR A 163 -18.67 1.50 -12.91
C THR A 163 -18.40 2.99 -13.06
N PRO A 164 -19.24 3.85 -12.48
CA PRO A 164 -19.00 5.30 -12.51
C PRO A 164 -17.69 5.66 -11.80
N PRO A 165 -16.93 6.65 -12.29
CA PRO A 165 -15.78 7.19 -11.57
C PRO A 165 -16.24 7.88 -10.28
N ALA A 166 -15.33 7.97 -9.29
CA ALA A 166 -15.62 8.69 -8.05
C ALA A 166 -15.97 10.17 -8.34
N GLY A 167 -17.01 10.69 -7.71
CA GLY A 167 -17.50 12.05 -7.97
C GLY A 167 -18.33 12.20 -9.26
N ALA A 168 -18.66 11.11 -9.96
CA ALA A 168 -19.63 11.16 -11.05
C ALA A 168 -20.97 11.74 -10.58
N ALA A 169 -21.61 12.55 -11.43
CA ALA A 169 -22.85 13.29 -11.16
C ALA A 169 -22.76 14.41 -10.09
N GLU A 170 -21.59 14.64 -9.47
CA GLU A 170 -21.40 15.71 -8.49
C GLU A 170 -20.98 17.06 -9.08
N CYS A 171 -20.43 17.06 -10.30
CA CYS A 171 -20.03 18.29 -10.97
C CYS A 171 -21.24 19.18 -11.33
N ALA A 172 -20.98 20.46 -11.57
CA ALA A 172 -22.03 21.45 -11.84
C ALA A 172 -22.84 21.13 -13.10
N GLY A 173 -22.20 20.59 -14.14
CA GLY A 173 -22.83 20.29 -15.44
C GLY A 173 -24.06 19.37 -15.32
N PRO A 174 -23.91 18.13 -14.81
CA PRO A 174 -25.04 17.23 -14.57
C PRO A 174 -26.13 17.85 -13.70
N LYS A 175 -25.79 18.60 -12.64
CA LYS A 175 -26.77 19.27 -11.77
C LYS A 175 -27.59 20.34 -12.52
N LEU A 176 -26.94 21.14 -13.36
CA LEU A 176 -27.62 22.13 -14.22
C LEU A 176 -28.54 21.46 -15.24
N LEU A 177 -28.09 20.38 -15.87
CA LEU A 177 -28.90 19.60 -16.81
C LEU A 177 -30.11 18.95 -16.11
N GLN A 178 -29.90 18.37 -14.92
CA GLN A 178 -31.00 17.83 -14.12
C GLN A 178 -32.03 18.90 -13.78
N TYR A 179 -31.59 20.08 -13.35
CA TYR A 179 -32.51 21.20 -13.08
C TYR A 179 -33.32 21.58 -14.32
N ALA A 180 -32.66 21.73 -15.47
CA ALA A 180 -33.33 22.10 -16.72
C ALA A 180 -34.39 21.06 -17.11
N TYR A 181 -34.04 19.77 -17.11
CA TYR A 181 -34.96 18.70 -17.51
C TYR A 181 -36.13 18.54 -16.52
N LEU A 182 -35.89 18.64 -15.22
CA LEU A 182 -36.95 18.59 -14.20
C LEU A 182 -37.96 19.76 -14.33
N ASN A 183 -37.52 20.91 -14.84
CA ASN A 183 -38.36 22.08 -15.04
C ASN A 183 -38.87 22.23 -16.49
N GLY A 184 -38.72 21.20 -17.35
CA GLY A 184 -39.16 21.25 -18.74
C GLY A 184 -38.43 22.28 -19.59
N MET A 185 -37.27 22.77 -19.15
CA MET A 185 -36.44 23.70 -19.89
C MET A 185 -35.65 22.97 -20.98
N LYS A 186 -35.33 23.68 -22.06
CA LYS A 186 -34.48 23.16 -23.15
C LYS A 186 -33.11 23.84 -23.10
N PRO A 187 -32.06 23.16 -22.60
CA PRO A 187 -30.70 23.69 -22.65
C PRO A 187 -30.30 24.00 -24.10
N LEU A 188 -29.76 25.19 -24.35
CA LEU A 188 -29.31 25.62 -25.68
C LEU A 188 -27.81 25.42 -25.88
N ALA A 189 -27.02 25.78 -24.87
CA ALA A 189 -25.58 25.62 -24.83
C ALA A 189 -25.09 25.55 -23.39
N MET A 190 -23.99 24.84 -23.17
CA MET A 190 -23.25 24.79 -21.90
C MET A 190 -21.76 24.84 -22.22
N ALA A 191 -21.00 25.55 -21.41
CA ALA A 191 -19.56 25.67 -21.58
C ALA A 191 -18.87 25.57 -20.23
N GLU A 192 -17.78 24.80 -20.17
CA GLU A 192 -16.89 24.72 -19.02
C GLU A 192 -15.62 25.52 -19.32
N PHE A 193 -15.16 26.33 -18.37
CA PHE A 193 -13.94 27.12 -18.52
C PHE A 193 -13.15 27.14 -17.22
N TRP A 194 -11.84 27.38 -17.35
CA TRP A 194 -10.95 27.48 -16.18
C TRP A 194 -10.94 28.89 -15.60
N TRP A 195 -11.13 29.02 -14.30
CA TRP A 195 -11.09 30.31 -13.60
C TRP A 195 -9.96 30.36 -12.57
N GLY A 196 -8.89 31.05 -12.91
CA GLY A 196 -7.75 31.34 -12.02
C GLY A 196 -6.44 30.79 -12.54
N ASP A 197 -5.47 30.66 -11.64
CA ASP A 197 -4.14 30.13 -11.96
C ASP A 197 -4.20 28.64 -12.30
N SER A 198 -3.23 28.20 -13.10
CA SER A 198 -3.07 26.81 -13.48
C SER A 198 -2.69 25.94 -12.28
N PRO A 199 -3.22 24.70 -12.16
CA PRO A 199 -2.70 23.75 -11.19
C PRO A 199 -1.22 23.44 -11.48
N LYS A 200 -0.47 22.99 -10.46
CA LYS A 200 0.96 22.66 -10.63
C LYS A 200 1.21 21.49 -11.59
N THR A 201 0.22 20.62 -11.79
CA THR A 201 0.34 19.35 -12.51
C THR A 201 -0.22 19.38 -13.93
N GLU A 202 -0.89 20.45 -14.34
CA GLU A 202 -1.53 20.57 -15.65
C GLU A 202 -1.53 22.03 -16.09
N ILE A 203 -1.49 22.27 -17.41
CA ILE A 203 -1.55 23.63 -17.99
C ILE A 203 -3.01 23.97 -18.29
N ARG A 204 -3.60 24.84 -17.47
CA ARG A 204 -4.93 25.43 -17.65
C ARG A 204 -4.79 26.94 -17.85
N LYS A 205 -5.49 27.47 -18.84
CA LYS A 205 -5.46 28.90 -19.18
C LYS A 205 -6.72 29.57 -18.62
N HIS A 206 -6.53 30.63 -17.84
CA HIS A 206 -7.62 31.45 -17.33
C HIS A 206 -8.56 31.90 -18.46
N GLY A 207 -9.87 31.71 -18.26
CA GLY A 207 -10.92 32.05 -19.22
C GLY A 207 -10.98 31.15 -20.47
N PHE A 208 -10.13 30.13 -20.56
CA PHE A 208 -10.14 29.19 -21.68
C PHE A 208 -11.20 28.10 -21.47
N TYR A 209 -11.90 27.77 -22.55
CA TYR A 209 -12.94 26.75 -22.58
C TYR A 209 -12.34 25.36 -22.78
N TYR A 210 -12.84 24.39 -22.02
CA TYR A 210 -12.42 23.00 -22.09
C TYR A 210 -13.63 22.10 -22.36
N PRO A 211 -13.42 20.92 -22.97
CA PRO A 211 -14.47 19.90 -23.06
C PRO A 211 -14.97 19.51 -21.66
N ALA A 212 -16.21 19.00 -21.61
CA ALA A 212 -16.81 18.51 -20.38
C ALA A 212 -15.93 17.44 -19.70
N CYS A 213 -15.89 17.53 -18.36
CA CYS A 213 -15.14 16.65 -17.48
C CYS A 213 -15.57 15.17 -17.50
#